data_AF-X1L5N7-F1
#
_entry.id   AF-X1L5N7-F1
#
_cell.length_a   1.000
_cell.length_b   1.000
_cell.length_c   1.000
_cell.angle_alpha   90.00
_cell.angle_beta   90.00
_cell.angle_gamma   90.00
#
_symmetry.space_group_name_H-M   'P 1'
#
loop_
_entity.id
_entity.type
_entity.pdbx_description
1 polymer ?
#
loop_
_entity_poly.entity_id
_entity_poly.type
_entity_poly.pdbx_seq_one_letter_code
_entity_poly.pdbx_strand_id
1 'polypeptide(L)'
;GFDAITTTLLISPYQDQAAIRRTGQELASAQGMDFCFENFRRGFTEHRRLSKEHNLYMQRYCGCIYSEWEANDRQASTLPQAGRQPGVSRRRT
;
A
#
# COMPACT_ATOMS: atom_id res chain seq x y z
N GLY A 1 -27.97 -9.43 -1.03
CA GLY A 1 -26.52 -9.69 -1.02
C GLY A 1 -25.83 -8.58 -1.79
N PHE A 2 -24.58 -8.79 -2.18
CA PHE A 2 -23.87 -7.94 -3.14
C PHE A 2 -23.79 -8.66 -4.49
N ASP A 3 -23.64 -7.91 -5.57
CA ASP A 3 -23.53 -8.49 -6.93
C ASP A 3 -22.07 -8.85 -7.29
N ALA A 4 -21.10 -8.14 -6.69
CA ALA A 4 -19.68 -8.32 -6.98
C ALA A 4 -18.79 -8.09 -5.76
N ILE A 5 -17.57 -8.62 -5.82
CA ILE A 5 -16.47 -8.35 -4.89
C ILE A 5 -15.24 -7.82 -5.62
N THR A 6 -14.37 -7.13 -4.89
CA THR A 6 -13.05 -6.69 -5.38
C THR A 6 -12.04 -6.68 -4.24
N THR A 7 -10.81 -6.27 -4.51
CA THR A 7 -9.75 -6.17 -3.50
C THR A 7 -8.97 -4.87 -3.62
N THR A 8 -8.56 -4.33 -2.48
CA THR A 8 -7.66 -3.17 -2.41
C THR A 8 -6.27 -3.49 -2.94
N LEU A 9 -5.87 -4.76 -3.06
CA LEU A 9 -4.56 -5.16 -3.57
C LEU A 9 -4.30 -4.70 -5.02
N LEU A 10 -5.36 -4.41 -5.78
CA LEU A 10 -5.28 -3.95 -7.17
C LEU A 10 -4.58 -2.59 -7.33
N ILE A 11 -4.47 -1.78 -6.27
CA ILE A 11 -3.73 -0.50 -6.26
C ILE A 11 -2.20 -0.68 -6.30
N SER A 12 -1.69 -1.81 -5.79
CA SER A 12 -0.26 -1.96 -5.54
C SER A 12 0.50 -2.33 -6.83
N PRO A 13 1.59 -1.62 -7.15
CA PRO A 13 2.45 -1.95 -8.28
C PRO A 13 3.26 -3.23 -8.05
N TYR A 14 3.42 -3.65 -6.79
CA TYR A 14 4.25 -4.79 -6.40
C TYR A 14 3.51 -6.14 -6.43
N GLN A 15 2.18 -6.12 -6.58
CA GLN A 15 1.35 -7.32 -6.59
C GLN A 15 1.21 -7.89 -8.00
N ASP A 16 1.04 -9.22 -8.12
CA ASP A 16 0.72 -9.88 -9.38
C ASP A 16 -0.78 -9.74 -9.69
N GLN A 17 -1.09 -8.88 -10.67
CA GLN A 17 -2.47 -8.61 -11.11
C GLN A 17 -3.14 -9.81 -11.76
N ALA A 18 -2.38 -10.64 -12.47
CA ALA A 18 -2.93 -11.82 -13.13
C ALA A 18 -3.30 -12.88 -12.08
N ALA A 19 -2.45 -13.08 -11.07
CA ALA A 19 -2.76 -13.94 -9.94
C ALA A 19 -3.99 -13.45 -9.18
N ILE A 20 -4.05 -12.16 -8.83
CA ILE A 20 -5.21 -11.56 -8.14
C ILE A 20 -6.49 -11.77 -8.96
N ARG A 21 -6.45 -11.48 -10.27
CA ARG A 21 -7.63 -11.61 -11.13
C ARG A 21 -8.14 -13.04 -11.15
N ARG A 22 -7.26 -14.01 -11.36
CA ARG A 22 -7.62 -15.44 -11.38
C ARG A 22 -8.24 -15.87 -10.05
N THR A 23 -7.57 -15.60 -8.92
CA THR A 23 -8.06 -15.99 -7.60
C THR A 23 -9.37 -15.29 -7.23
N GLY A 24 -9.51 -14.01 -7.57
CA GLY A 24 -10.74 -13.25 -7.36
C GLY A 24 -11.92 -13.82 -8.15
N GLN A 25 -11.70 -14.16 -9.43
CA GLN A 25 -12.72 -14.78 -10.28
C GLN A 25 -13.15 -16.16 -9.77
N GLU A 26 -12.19 -17.00 -9.38
CA GLU A 26 -12.46 -18.32 -8.80
C GLU A 26 -13.31 -18.21 -7.52
N LEU A 27 -12.93 -17.31 -6.61
CA LEU A 27 -13.65 -17.08 -5.35
C LEU A 27 -15.07 -16.54 -5.59
N ALA A 28 -15.20 -15.51 -6.43
CA ALA A 28 -16.48 -14.88 -6.70
C ALA A 28 -17.44 -15.88 -7.37
N SER A 29 -16.96 -16.64 -8.37
CA SER A 29 -17.75 -17.68 -9.04
C SER A 29 -18.24 -18.74 -8.06
N ALA A 30 -17.40 -19.16 -7.11
CA ALA A 30 -17.78 -20.13 -6.08
C ALA A 30 -18.87 -19.61 -5.12
N GLN A 31 -19.06 -18.29 -5.03
CA GLN A 31 -20.10 -17.64 -4.23
C GLN A 31 -21.28 -17.14 -5.07
N GLY A 32 -21.30 -17.40 -6.38
CA GLY A 32 -22.33 -16.88 -7.29
C GLY A 32 -22.30 -15.35 -7.44
N MET A 33 -21.11 -14.76 -7.34
CA MET A 33 -20.86 -13.32 -7.45
C MET A 33 -19.87 -13.03 -8.59
N ASP A 34 -19.79 -11.77 -9.01
CA ASP A 34 -18.76 -11.30 -9.94
C ASP A 34 -17.49 -10.81 -9.23
N PHE A 35 -16.35 -10.90 -9.91
CA PHE A 35 -15.12 -10.23 -9.48
C PHE A 35 -14.90 -8.95 -10.28
N CYS A 36 -15.09 -7.80 -9.63
CA CYS A 36 -14.86 -6.48 -10.21
C CYS A 36 -13.34 -6.20 -10.26
N PHE A 37 -12.71 -6.58 -11.38
CA PHE A 37 -11.32 -6.27 -11.67
C PHE A 37 -11.21 -4.89 -12.34
N GLU A 38 -10.35 -4.04 -11.77
CA GLU A 38 -9.99 -2.74 -12.35
C GLU A 38 -8.52 -2.44 -12.05
N ASN A 39 -7.82 -1.82 -13.00
CA ASN A 39 -6.43 -1.45 -12.80
C ASN A 39 -6.33 -0.12 -12.02
N PHE A 40 -6.41 -0.20 -10.70
CA PHE A 40 -6.32 0.97 -9.82
C PHE A 40 -4.92 1.58 -9.73
N ARG A 41 -3.88 1.03 -10.38
CA ARG A 41 -2.51 1.59 -10.32
C ARG A 41 -2.43 3.02 -10.87
N ARG A 42 -3.42 3.45 -11.67
CA ARG A 42 -3.56 4.83 -12.10
C ARG A 42 -3.69 5.74 -10.88
N GLY A 43 -2.74 6.67 -10.72
CA GLY A 43 -2.69 7.57 -9.57
C GLY A 43 -1.83 7.09 -8.40
N PHE A 44 -1.30 5.85 -8.43
CA PHE A 44 -0.40 5.34 -7.39
C PHE A 44 0.89 6.16 -7.29
N THR A 45 1.43 6.70 -8.37
CA THR A 45 2.63 7.56 -8.27
C THR A 45 2.33 8.92 -7.66
N GLU A 46 1.08 9.37 -7.78
CA GLU A 46 0.67 10.74 -7.50
C GLU A 46 0.05 10.90 -6.09
N HIS A 47 -0.41 9.80 -5.48
CA HIS A 47 -1.08 9.84 -4.18
C HIS A 47 -0.27 10.59 -3.11
N ARG A 48 1.05 10.39 -3.04
CA ARG A 48 1.90 11.09 -2.06
C ARG A 48 1.93 12.59 -2.27
N ARG A 49 1.94 13.04 -3.52
CA ARG A 49 1.94 14.47 -3.86
C ARG A 49 0.59 15.09 -3.47
N LEU A 50 -0.51 14.45 -3.89
CA LEU A 50 -1.87 14.89 -3.59
C LEU A 50 -2.17 14.87 -2.09
N SER A 51 -1.77 13.83 -1.35
CA SER A 51 -1.95 13.80 0.10
C SER A 51 -1.28 14.98 0.80
N LYS A 52 -0.08 15.38 0.35
CA LYS A 52 0.62 16.56 0.91
C LYS A 52 -0.08 17.86 0.53
N GLU A 53 -0.46 18.00 -0.75
CA GLU A 53 -1.16 19.18 -1.26
C GLU A 53 -2.47 19.44 -0.51
N HIS A 54 -3.22 18.38 -0.24
CA HIS A 54 -4.51 18.45 0.46
C HIS A 54 -4.39 18.32 1.99
N ASN A 55 -3.17 18.34 2.54
CA ASN A 55 -2.91 18.17 3.98
C ASN A 55 -3.62 16.94 4.59
N LEU A 56 -3.67 15.84 3.85
CA LEU A 56 -4.27 14.58 4.29
C LEU A 56 -3.30 13.83 5.20
N TYR A 57 -3.85 13.15 6.20
CA TYR A 57 -3.08 12.28 7.07
C TYR A 57 -2.42 11.14 6.27
N MET A 58 -1.10 10.99 6.40
CA MET A 58 -0.34 9.90 5.80
C MET A 58 0.09 8.93 6.90
N GLN A 59 -0.64 7.82 7.01
CA GLN A 59 -0.41 6.78 8.00
C GLN A 59 0.96 6.13 7.83
N ARG A 60 1.78 6.16 8.88
CA ARG A 60 3.09 5.48 8.94
C ARG A 60 3.06 4.12 9.63
N TYR A 61 1.99 3.83 10.38
CA TYR A 61 1.80 2.58 11.10
C TYR A 61 0.64 1.80 10.47
N CYS A 62 0.87 0.63 9.89
CA CYS A 62 -0.17 -0.16 9.23
C CYS A 62 -0.80 -1.23 10.14
N GLY A 63 -0.42 -1.29 11.43
CA GLY A 63 -0.91 -2.31 12.36
C GLY A 63 0.10 -3.42 12.66
N CYS A 64 1.26 -3.46 11.98
CA CYS A 64 2.27 -4.49 12.19
C CYS A 64 3.51 -3.96 12.94
N ILE A 65 4.20 -4.87 13.64
CA ILE A 65 5.41 -4.59 14.43
C ILE A 65 6.52 -3.90 13.60
N TYR A 66 6.63 -4.24 12.31
CA TYR A 66 7.61 -3.61 11.42
C TYR A 66 7.32 -2.12 11.24
N SER A 67 6.07 -1.76 10.95
CA SER A 67 5.66 -0.35 10.78
C SER A 67 5.68 0.43 12.08
N GLU A 68 5.46 -0.22 13.22
CA GLU A 68 5.61 0.39 14.55
C GLU A 68 7.08 0.74 14.82
N TRP A 69 7.98 -0.22 14.57
CA TRP A 69 9.41 0.01 14.68
C TRP A 69 9.89 1.14 13.75
N GLU A 70 9.48 1.14 12.49
CA GLU A 70 9.83 2.21 11.53
C GLU A 70 9.24 3.58 11.91
N ALA A 71 8.05 3.62 12.52
CA ALA A 71 7.45 4.85 12.99
C ALA A 71 8.28 5.49 14.11
N ASN A 72 8.84 4.66 15.00
CA ASN A 72 9.65 5.06 16.15
C ASN A 72 11.14 5.29 15.79
N ASP A 73 11.67 4.65 14.74
CA ASP A 73 13.04 4.84 14.28
C ASP A 73 13.21 6.16 13.50
N ARG A 74 13.97 7.09 14.07
CA ARG A 74 14.32 8.39 13.44
C ARG A 74 15.24 8.25 12.22
N GLN A 75 15.74 7.06 11.93
CA GLN A 75 16.61 6.76 10.80
C GLN A 75 15.97 5.80 9.79
N ALA A 76 14.68 5.46 9.96
CA ALA A 76 13.97 4.56 9.05
C ALA A 76 14.08 5.06 7.62
N SER A 77 14.38 4.15 6.68
CA SER A 77 14.48 4.48 5.25
C SER A 77 13.16 4.99 4.67
N THR A 78 12.04 4.66 5.33
CA THR A 78 10.69 5.08 4.96
C THR A 78 10.34 6.51 5.42
N LEU A 79 11.21 7.17 6.21
CA LEU A 79 11.01 8.56 6.62
C LEU A 79 11.02 9.51 5.41
N PRO A 80 10.11 10.50 5.36
CA PRO A 80 10.20 11.59 4.40
C PRO A 80 11.56 12.30 4.53
N GLN A 81 12.14 12.72 3.41
CA GLN A 81 13.46 13.38 3.41
C GLN A 81 13.54 14.59 4.35
N ALA A 82 12.45 15.33 4.51
CA ALA A 82 12.36 16.45 5.45
C ALA A 82 12.51 16.06 6.94
N GLY A 83 12.31 14.79 7.28
CA GLY A 83 12.47 14.24 8.64
C GLY A 83 13.72 13.38 8.83
N ARG A 84 14.59 13.24 7.82
CA ARG A 84 15.79 12.41 7.89
C ARG A 84 16.96 13.22 8.44
N GLN A 85 17.54 12.81 9.56
CA GLN A 85 18.75 13.48 10.07
C GLN A 85 19.93 13.21 9.12
N PRO A 86 20.68 14.24 8.69
CA PRO A 86 21.85 14.04 7.85
C PRO A 86 22.98 13.41 8.68
N GLY A 87 23.52 12.27 8.23
CA GLY A 87 24.92 11.91 8.50
C GLY A 87 25.26 10.95 9.66
N VAL A 88 24.42 9.98 10.04
CA VAL A 88 24.90 8.86 10.88
C VAL A 88 25.14 7.62 10.03
N SER A 89 26.41 7.37 9.72
CA SER A 89 26.90 6.12 9.13
C SER A 89 26.50 4.94 10.01
N ARG A 90 25.80 3.96 9.43
CA ARG A 90 25.53 2.67 10.09
C ARG A 90 26.86 1.96 10.28
N ARG A 91 27.48 2.07 11.46
CA ARG A 91 28.48 1.07 11.87
C ARG A 91 27.73 -0.26 12.01
N ARG A 92 27.88 -1.10 10.99
CA ARG A 92 27.58 -2.54 11.09
C ARG A 92 28.62 -3.12 12.05
N THR A 93 28.24 -3.30 13.30
CA THR A 93 28.89 -4.28 14.19
C THR A 93 28.37 -5.65 13.87
#